data_AF-A0A2V9W5Y0-F1
#
_entry.id   AF-A0A2V9W5Y0-F1
#
_cell.length_a   1.000
_cell.length_b   1.000
_cell.length_c   1.000
_cell.angle_alpha   90.00
_cell.angle_beta   90.00
_cell.angle_gamma   90.00
#
_symmetry.space_group_name_H-M   'P 1'
#
loop_
_entity.id
_entity.type
_entity.pdbx_description
1 polymer ?
#
loop_
_entity_poly.entity_id
_entity_poly.type
_entity_poly.pdbx_seq_one_letter_code
_entity_poly.pdbx_strand_id
1 'polypeptide(L)'
;MSAINVARARDVLAKTIGPVPWYWKTFPAFRSLAGQRFVWTHHGDQGPIANLVTLGLEQEQDKARLALNTYCRPFLVPPHFLVPPHFVGIWCPEGRNLRLVCFDPDQLKSFDLAEVAGWFKPSSDRIYSASPPVADFEVPLALEPGMHKLEVPVQLATVDELIVPTSYKAMSNDDPAFALFVFYPQAGLVEVLPQKWFTAAQYRVGQQWITRAGRDPESHRIVGECFGVGTFVLEEDGCRLEEWVERGG
;
A
#
# COMPACT_ATOMS: atom_id res chain seq x y z
N MET A 1 29.13 7.38 -3.23
CA MET A 1 27.71 7.08 -2.96
C MET A 1 27.48 7.23 -1.47
N SER A 2 26.47 8.01 -1.05
CA SER A 2 26.20 8.25 0.37
C SER A 2 25.46 7.04 0.95
N ALA A 3 26.04 6.38 1.95
CA ALA A 3 25.36 5.32 2.69
C ALA A 3 24.08 5.87 3.33
N ILE A 4 22.97 5.13 3.24
CA ILE A 4 21.72 5.52 3.88
C ILE A 4 21.88 5.27 5.39
N ASN A 5 21.94 6.35 6.17
CA ASN A 5 21.97 6.24 7.62
C ASN A 5 20.56 6.04 8.22
N VAL A 6 20.52 5.70 9.51
CA VAL A 6 19.29 5.43 10.27
C VAL A 6 18.27 6.57 10.22
N ALA A 7 18.73 7.83 10.38
CA ALA A 7 17.83 8.98 10.39
C ALA A 7 17.12 9.13 9.04
N ARG A 8 17.88 9.01 7.95
CA ARG A 8 17.38 9.09 6.59
C ARG A 8 16.42 7.94 6.25
N ALA A 9 16.76 6.71 6.62
CA ALA A 9 15.87 5.56 6.44
C ALA A 9 14.52 5.77 7.16
N ARG A 10 14.57 6.28 8.40
CA ARG A 10 13.37 6.62 9.17
C ARG A 10 12.56 7.74 8.51
N ASP A 11 13.20 8.75 7.95
CA ASP A 11 12.50 9.84 7.24
C ASP A 11 11.76 9.34 5.99
N VAL A 12 12.36 8.42 5.23
CA VAL A 12 11.70 7.77 4.08
C VAL A 12 10.50 6.96 4.57
N LEU A 13 10.69 6.10 5.57
CA LEU A 13 9.62 5.24 6.08
C LEU A 13 8.50 6.01 6.79
N ALA A 14 8.79 7.14 7.45
CA ALA A 14 7.78 7.99 8.07
C ALA A 14 6.77 8.53 7.04
N LYS A 15 7.20 8.71 5.79
CA LYS A 15 6.38 9.17 4.67
C LYS A 15 5.79 8.02 3.84
N THR A 16 6.21 6.78 4.11
CA THR A 16 5.80 5.60 3.36
C THR A 16 4.57 4.96 3.99
N ILE A 17 3.53 4.78 3.18
CA ILE A 17 2.26 4.17 3.58
C ILE A 17 2.46 2.69 3.92
N GLY A 18 2.03 2.29 5.11
CA GLY A 18 1.94 0.88 5.51
C GLY A 18 0.50 0.35 5.53
N PRO A 19 0.28 -0.95 5.78
CA PRO A 19 -1.04 -1.55 5.75
C PRO A 19 -1.96 -1.10 6.89
N VAL A 20 -3.26 -1.08 6.61
CA VAL A 20 -4.32 -1.11 7.64
C VAL A 20 -4.20 -2.38 8.50
N PRO A 21 -4.51 -2.31 9.82
CA PRO A 21 -4.73 -1.08 10.59
C PRO A 21 -3.44 -0.45 11.10
N TRP A 22 -2.35 -1.21 11.15
CA TRP A 22 -1.16 -0.89 11.96
C TRP A 22 -0.48 0.44 11.60
N TYR A 23 -0.59 0.87 10.34
CA TYR A 23 0.09 2.07 9.84
C TYR A 23 -0.87 3.19 9.43
N TRP A 24 -2.12 3.17 9.89
CA TRP A 24 -3.14 4.16 9.49
C TRP A 24 -2.70 5.62 9.69
N LYS A 25 -1.84 5.88 10.67
CA LYS A 25 -1.29 7.23 10.94
C LYS A 25 -0.40 7.77 9.83
N THR A 26 0.09 6.90 8.94
CA THR A 26 0.84 7.32 7.74
C THR A 26 -0.08 7.85 6.64
N PHE A 27 -1.40 7.64 6.74
CA PHE A 27 -2.33 7.98 5.67
C PHE A 27 -2.55 9.49 5.64
N PRO A 28 -2.35 10.13 4.48
CA PRO A 28 -2.49 11.57 4.39
C PRO A 28 -3.96 11.95 4.50
N ALA A 29 -4.24 12.97 5.31
CA ALA A 29 -5.45 13.77 5.14
C ALA A 29 -5.30 14.62 3.86
N PHE A 30 -6.40 14.86 3.16
CA PHE A 30 -6.36 15.58 1.89
C PHE A 30 -7.62 16.42 1.68
N ARG A 31 -7.60 17.26 0.65
CA ARG A 31 -8.79 17.99 0.19
C ARG A 31 -9.19 17.49 -1.18
N SER A 32 -10.49 17.31 -1.38
CA SER A 32 -11.05 17.03 -2.69
C SER A 32 -11.04 18.28 -3.58
N LEU A 33 -11.48 18.14 -4.83
CA LEU A 33 -11.59 19.27 -5.76
C LEU A 33 -12.64 20.28 -5.28
N ALA A 34 -13.73 19.81 -4.67
CA ALA A 34 -14.72 20.66 -4.02
C ALA A 34 -14.21 21.34 -2.73
N GLY A 35 -12.95 21.12 -2.35
CA GLY A 35 -12.30 21.72 -1.18
C GLY A 35 -12.67 21.04 0.15
N GLN A 36 -13.45 19.96 0.12
CA GLN A 36 -13.85 19.20 1.30
C GLN A 36 -12.64 18.47 1.88
N ARG A 37 -12.47 18.51 3.20
CA ARG A 37 -11.34 17.86 3.88
C ARG A 37 -11.70 16.45 4.31
N PHE A 38 -10.93 15.49 3.84
CA PHE A 38 -11.06 14.07 4.13
C PHE A 38 -9.98 13.62 5.11
N VAL A 39 -10.39 12.79 6.07
CA VAL A 39 -9.51 12.26 7.13
C VAL A 39 -9.77 10.77 7.35
N TRP A 40 -8.71 10.05 7.73
CA TRP A 40 -8.76 8.63 8.07
C TRP A 40 -8.94 8.45 9.57
N THR A 41 -9.85 7.57 9.97
CA THR A 41 -10.16 7.28 11.38
C THR A 41 -9.98 5.79 11.64
N HIS A 42 -9.19 5.45 12.67
CA HIS A 42 -9.07 4.08 13.18
C HIS A 42 -10.03 3.86 14.36
N HIS A 43 -10.81 2.80 14.31
CA HIS A 43 -11.90 2.54 15.26
C HIS A 43 -11.50 1.70 16.49
N GLY A 44 -10.20 1.64 16.80
CA GLY A 44 -9.68 0.88 17.94
C GLY A 44 -9.64 -0.63 17.68
N ASP A 45 -9.40 -1.40 18.72
CA ASP A 45 -9.20 -2.86 18.67
C ASP A 45 -10.39 -3.65 19.23
N GLN A 46 -11.43 -2.97 19.73
CA GLN A 46 -12.60 -3.56 20.36
C GLN A 46 -13.91 -3.11 19.69
N GLY A 47 -14.95 -3.93 19.81
CA GLY A 47 -16.29 -3.63 19.32
C GLY A 47 -16.53 -4.05 17.87
N PRO A 48 -17.73 -3.73 17.32
CA PRO A 48 -18.18 -4.27 16.04
C PRO A 48 -17.39 -3.76 14.83
N ILE A 49 -16.75 -2.60 14.92
CA ILE A 49 -15.97 -1.99 13.84
C ILE A 49 -14.46 -1.98 14.15
N ALA A 50 -14.03 -2.81 15.11
CA ALA A 50 -12.64 -2.94 15.50
C ALA A 50 -11.71 -3.17 14.29
N ASN A 51 -10.53 -2.56 14.34
CA ASN A 51 -9.45 -2.64 13.36
C ASN A 51 -9.81 -2.14 11.95
N LEU A 52 -11.01 -1.58 11.76
CA LEU A 52 -11.34 -0.87 10.53
C LEU A 52 -10.71 0.52 10.53
N VAL A 53 -10.31 0.95 9.35
CA VAL A 53 -9.90 2.33 9.09
C VAL A 53 -10.86 2.91 8.05
N THR A 54 -11.55 3.98 8.40
CA THR A 54 -12.55 4.60 7.52
C THR A 54 -12.09 5.95 7.03
N LEU A 55 -12.43 6.29 5.80
CA LEU A 55 -12.33 7.64 5.25
C LEU A 55 -13.67 8.35 5.43
N GLY A 56 -13.64 9.56 5.98
CA GLY A 56 -14.83 10.42 6.10
C GLY A 56 -14.47 11.89 5.92
N LEU A 57 -15.48 12.75 5.91
CA LEU A 57 -15.26 14.19 6.01
C LEU A 57 -14.91 14.54 7.45
N GLU A 58 -13.96 15.46 7.65
CA GLU A 58 -13.53 15.90 8.99
C GLU A 58 -14.70 16.41 9.85
N GLN A 59 -15.70 17.00 9.21
CA GLN A 59 -16.90 17.55 9.84
C GLN A 59 -18.05 16.55 10.05
N GLU A 60 -17.95 15.33 9.51
CA GLU A 60 -18.99 14.28 9.59
C GLU A 60 -18.41 12.98 10.17
N GLN A 61 -18.05 12.99 11.45
CA GLN A 61 -17.30 11.89 12.07
C GLN A 61 -18.07 10.55 12.11
N ASP A 62 -19.40 10.59 12.13
CA ASP A 62 -20.25 9.40 12.17
C ASP A 62 -20.57 8.82 10.78
N LYS A 63 -20.11 9.48 9.70
CA LYS A 63 -20.38 9.08 8.31
C LYS A 63 -19.11 8.72 7.57
N ALA A 64 -18.96 7.44 7.26
CA ALA A 64 -17.88 6.96 6.44
C ALA A 64 -18.23 7.05 4.95
N ARG A 65 -17.20 7.10 4.11
CA ARG A 65 -17.27 7.12 2.64
C ARG A 65 -16.45 6.00 2.01
N LEU A 66 -15.41 5.56 2.71
CA LEU A 66 -14.72 4.29 2.46
C LEU A 66 -14.45 3.60 3.80
N ALA A 67 -14.46 2.27 3.81
CA ALA A 67 -13.93 1.47 4.91
C ALA A 67 -12.88 0.50 4.38
N LEU A 68 -11.77 0.41 5.09
CA LEU A 68 -10.63 -0.44 4.73
C LEU A 68 -10.42 -1.51 5.80
N ASN A 69 -10.20 -2.74 5.32
CA ASN A 69 -9.80 -3.88 6.12
C ASN A 69 -8.26 -4.10 6.01
N THR A 70 -7.74 -5.12 6.68
CA THR A 70 -6.31 -5.48 6.70
C THR A 70 -5.66 -5.48 5.32
N TYR A 71 -4.40 -5.04 5.28
CA TYR A 71 -3.53 -4.99 4.09
C TYR A 71 -3.90 -3.95 3.02
N CYS A 72 -4.99 -3.20 3.17
CA CYS A 72 -5.26 -2.05 2.33
C CYS A 72 -4.25 -0.92 2.59
N ARG A 73 -3.84 -0.25 1.52
CA ARG A 73 -2.93 0.90 1.56
C ARG A 73 -3.45 1.99 0.62
N PRO A 74 -3.95 3.11 1.16
CA PRO A 74 -4.38 4.23 0.34
C PRO A 74 -3.17 5.05 -0.12
N PHE A 75 -3.26 5.64 -1.29
CA PHE A 75 -2.30 6.60 -1.82
C PHE A 75 -3.05 7.73 -2.52
N LEU A 76 -2.43 8.90 -2.57
CA LEU A 76 -2.99 10.03 -3.31
C LEU A 76 -2.49 9.99 -4.74
N VAL A 77 -3.38 10.21 -5.68
CA VAL A 77 -3.04 10.42 -7.08
C VAL A 77 -2.70 11.90 -7.25
N PRO A 78 -1.47 12.26 -7.68
CA PRO A 78 -1.10 13.65 -7.89
C PRO A 78 -2.01 14.30 -8.95
N PRO A 79 -2.42 15.57 -8.75
CA PRO A 79 -3.19 16.28 -9.76
C PRO A 79 -2.32 16.52 -11.00
N HIS A 80 -2.92 16.48 -12.19
CA HIS A 80 -2.23 16.80 -13.43
C HIS A 80 -3.04 17.78 -14.27
N PHE A 81 -2.37 18.60 -15.06
CA PHE A 81 -2.99 19.67 -15.86
C PHE A 81 -4.02 19.14 -16.87
N LEU A 82 -3.90 17.86 -17.25
CA LEU A 82 -4.82 17.16 -18.15
C LEU A 82 -5.82 16.25 -17.42
N VAL A 83 -5.69 16.08 -16.09
CA VAL A 83 -6.51 15.17 -15.28
C VAL A 83 -6.85 15.82 -13.92
N PRO A 84 -7.98 16.54 -13.80
CA PRO A 84 -8.66 16.72 -12.52
C PRO A 84 -9.59 15.50 -12.27
N PRO A 85 -9.69 14.95 -11.03
CA PRO A 85 -9.41 15.51 -9.71
C PRO A 85 -8.29 14.80 -8.92
N HIS A 86 -8.07 15.25 -7.67
CA HIS A 86 -7.32 14.53 -6.63
C HIS A 86 -7.99 13.20 -6.31
N PHE A 87 -7.70 12.16 -7.09
CA PHE A 87 -8.21 10.84 -6.79
C PHE A 87 -7.52 10.22 -5.57
N VAL A 88 -8.24 9.33 -4.90
CA VAL A 88 -7.66 8.44 -3.89
C VAL A 88 -7.56 7.03 -4.48
N GLY A 89 -6.33 6.55 -4.58
CA GLY A 89 -6.05 5.17 -4.95
C GLY A 89 -5.95 4.30 -3.71
N ILE A 90 -6.32 3.02 -3.82
CA ILE A 90 -6.10 2.01 -2.78
C ILE A 90 -5.58 0.76 -3.48
N TRP A 91 -4.56 0.15 -2.90
CA TRP A 91 -4.16 -1.19 -3.30
C TRP A 91 -4.27 -2.19 -2.16
N CYS A 92 -4.58 -3.43 -2.51
CA CYS A 92 -4.58 -4.56 -1.58
C CYS A 92 -4.34 -5.89 -2.31
N PRO A 93 -3.78 -6.91 -1.62
CA PRO A 93 -3.76 -8.26 -2.15
C PRO A 93 -5.16 -8.88 -2.11
N GLU A 94 -5.63 -9.39 -3.24
CA GLU A 94 -6.93 -10.04 -3.40
C GLU A 94 -6.73 -11.41 -4.09
N GLY A 95 -6.77 -12.48 -3.28
CA GLY A 95 -6.53 -13.84 -3.76
C GLY A 95 -5.13 -14.01 -4.39
N ARG A 96 -5.11 -14.17 -5.72
CA ARG A 96 -3.88 -14.34 -6.51
C ARG A 96 -3.47 -13.08 -7.28
N ASN A 97 -4.13 -11.96 -7.00
CA ASN A 97 -3.91 -10.70 -7.68
C ASN A 97 -3.58 -9.58 -6.68
N LEU A 98 -2.92 -8.55 -7.18
CA LEU A 98 -2.91 -7.22 -6.59
C LEU A 98 -4.04 -6.45 -7.23
N ARG A 99 -4.98 -5.97 -6.42
CA ARG A 99 -6.04 -5.08 -6.90
C ARG A 99 -5.66 -3.64 -6.59
N LEU A 100 -5.83 -2.78 -7.58
CA LEU A 100 -5.68 -1.34 -7.46
C LEU A 100 -7.00 -0.69 -7.88
N VAL A 101 -7.60 0.04 -6.95
CA VAL A 101 -8.84 0.79 -7.18
C VAL A 101 -8.60 2.28 -7.01
N CYS A 102 -9.38 3.07 -7.72
CA CYS A 102 -9.31 4.53 -7.69
C CYS A 102 -10.72 5.09 -7.46
N PHE A 103 -10.84 6.05 -6.56
CA PHE A 103 -12.10 6.74 -6.26
C PHE A 103 -11.97 8.24 -6.47
N ASP A 104 -13.03 8.85 -6.98
CA ASP A 104 -13.24 10.30 -6.92
C ASP A 104 -13.85 10.64 -5.55
N PRO A 105 -13.13 11.35 -4.66
CA PRO A 105 -13.63 11.70 -3.34
C PRO A 105 -14.94 12.49 -3.38
N ASP A 106 -15.15 13.32 -4.41
CA ASP A 106 -16.34 14.16 -4.54
C ASP A 106 -17.59 13.35 -4.97
N GLN A 107 -17.41 12.10 -5.43
CA GLN A 107 -18.49 11.19 -5.83
C GLN A 107 -18.75 10.08 -4.80
N LEU A 108 -18.01 10.05 -3.69
CA LEU A 108 -18.20 9.05 -2.65
C LEU A 108 -19.46 9.33 -1.83
N LYS A 109 -20.40 8.39 -1.89
CA LYS A 109 -21.59 8.40 -1.03
C LYS A 109 -21.20 8.06 0.39
N SER A 110 -21.81 8.77 1.34
CA SER A 110 -21.69 8.41 2.75
C SER A 110 -22.52 7.17 3.08
N PHE A 111 -22.06 6.38 4.02
CA PHE A 111 -22.76 5.26 4.64
C PHE A 111 -22.59 5.30 6.16
N ASP A 112 -23.49 4.63 6.88
CA ASP A 112 -23.44 4.55 8.34
C ASP A 112 -22.45 3.46 8.78
N LEU A 113 -21.70 3.69 9.86
CA LEU A 113 -20.71 2.72 10.37
C LEU A 113 -21.34 1.36 10.75
N ALA A 114 -22.64 1.34 11.05
CA ALA A 114 -23.39 0.12 11.30
C ALA A 114 -23.41 -0.83 10.08
N GLU A 115 -23.28 -0.32 8.86
CA GLU A 115 -23.26 -1.12 7.62
C GLU A 115 -21.99 -1.98 7.51
N VAL A 116 -20.88 -1.55 8.13
CA VAL A 116 -19.60 -2.27 8.17
C VAL A 116 -19.33 -2.94 9.51
N ALA A 117 -20.34 -3.01 10.38
CA ALA A 117 -20.25 -3.71 11.66
C ALA A 117 -19.99 -5.22 11.45
N GLY A 118 -18.92 -5.73 12.04
CA GLY A 118 -18.49 -7.12 11.93
C GLY A 118 -17.83 -7.46 10.59
N TRP A 119 -17.54 -6.46 9.73
CA TRP A 119 -16.88 -6.66 8.44
C TRP A 119 -15.38 -6.94 8.56
N PHE A 120 -14.76 -6.59 9.70
CA PHE A 120 -13.42 -7.06 10.07
C PHE A 120 -13.44 -8.56 10.44
N LYS A 121 -13.71 -9.39 9.44
CA LYS A 121 -13.56 -10.84 9.45
C LYS A 121 -12.58 -11.23 8.34
N PRO A 122 -12.16 -12.51 8.24
CA PRO A 122 -11.46 -13.04 7.08
C PRO A 122 -12.36 -13.00 5.82
N SER A 123 -12.71 -11.79 5.38
CA SER A 123 -13.40 -11.51 4.14
C SER A 123 -12.35 -11.37 3.05
N SER A 124 -12.63 -11.91 1.86
CA SER A 124 -11.85 -11.61 0.66
C SER A 124 -12.00 -10.14 0.26
N ASP A 125 -13.15 -9.54 0.58
CA ASP A 125 -13.42 -8.13 0.34
C ASP A 125 -12.78 -7.26 1.43
N ARG A 126 -11.88 -6.35 0.99
CA ARG A 126 -11.06 -5.49 1.86
C ARG A 126 -11.37 -4.01 1.71
N ILE A 127 -12.20 -3.62 0.74
CA ILE A 127 -12.52 -2.22 0.45
C ILE A 127 -14.03 -2.09 0.31
N TYR A 128 -14.66 -1.45 1.28
CA TYR A 128 -16.09 -1.17 1.25
C TYR A 128 -16.34 0.29 0.87
N SER A 129 -17.28 0.48 -0.06
CA SER A 129 -17.75 1.79 -0.55
C SER A 129 -19.20 1.67 -1.01
N ALA A 130 -20.01 2.69 -0.72
CA ALA A 130 -21.38 2.81 -1.25
C ALA A 130 -21.40 3.36 -2.70
N SER A 131 -20.25 3.81 -3.20
CA SER A 131 -20.04 4.23 -4.60
C SER A 131 -19.07 3.27 -5.31
N PRO A 132 -19.30 2.94 -6.59
CA PRO A 132 -18.31 2.18 -7.35
C PRO A 132 -17.02 2.99 -7.54
N PRO A 133 -15.86 2.32 -7.69
CA PRO A 133 -14.62 2.99 -8.06
C PRO A 133 -14.71 3.56 -9.48
N VAL A 134 -13.97 4.65 -9.74
CA VAL A 134 -13.84 5.24 -11.09
C VAL A 134 -12.84 4.47 -11.97
N ALA A 135 -11.97 3.68 -11.34
CA ALA A 135 -11.13 2.69 -12.00
C ALA A 135 -10.85 1.53 -11.06
N ASP A 136 -10.80 0.32 -11.61
CA ASP A 136 -10.55 -0.93 -10.88
C ASP A 136 -9.79 -1.86 -11.81
N PHE A 137 -8.58 -2.26 -11.43
CA PHE A 137 -7.81 -3.22 -12.21
C PHE A 137 -6.96 -4.13 -11.32
N GLU A 138 -6.63 -5.29 -11.87
CA GLU A 138 -5.92 -6.35 -11.16
C GLU A 138 -4.65 -6.73 -11.90
N VAL A 139 -3.61 -7.05 -11.14
CA VAL A 139 -2.32 -7.55 -11.66
C VAL A 139 -1.99 -8.89 -11.00
N PRO A 140 -1.71 -9.95 -11.78
CA PRO A 140 -1.39 -11.26 -11.23
C PRO A 140 -0.14 -11.25 -10.35
N LEU A 141 -0.22 -11.90 -9.18
CA LEU A 141 0.94 -12.13 -8.31
C LEU A 141 1.92 -13.17 -8.88
N ALA A 142 1.52 -13.90 -9.92
CA ALA A 142 2.31 -14.92 -10.59
C ALA A 142 3.21 -14.37 -11.71
N LEU A 143 3.37 -13.06 -11.82
CA LEU A 143 4.31 -12.47 -12.78
C LEU A 143 5.75 -12.90 -12.44
N GLU A 144 6.47 -13.27 -13.49
CA GLU A 144 7.89 -13.64 -13.41
C GLU A 144 8.76 -12.43 -13.04
N PRO A 145 9.98 -12.63 -12.54
CA PRO A 145 10.88 -11.53 -12.22
C PRO A 145 11.16 -10.64 -13.44
N GLY A 146 11.20 -9.32 -13.24
CA GLY A 146 11.52 -8.34 -14.29
C GLY A 146 10.36 -7.40 -14.65
N MET A 147 10.49 -6.71 -15.79
CA MET A 147 9.59 -5.65 -16.23
C MET A 147 8.45 -6.17 -17.11
N HIS A 148 7.22 -5.75 -16.82
CA HIS A 148 6.01 -6.13 -17.53
C HIS A 148 5.19 -4.91 -17.93
N LYS A 149 4.48 -5.02 -19.06
CA LYS A 149 3.52 -4.00 -19.51
C LYS A 149 2.18 -4.20 -18.82
N LEU A 150 1.51 -3.09 -18.54
CA LEU A 150 0.18 -3.03 -17.95
C LEU A 150 -0.73 -2.11 -18.78
N GLU A 151 -2.00 -2.47 -18.82
CA GLU A 151 -3.06 -1.56 -19.25
C GLU A 151 -3.55 -0.77 -18.04
N VAL A 152 -2.90 0.37 -17.79
CA VAL A 152 -3.17 1.19 -16.60
C VAL A 152 -4.32 2.16 -16.89
N PRO A 153 -5.35 2.23 -16.02
CA PRO A 153 -6.40 3.23 -16.14
C PRO A 153 -5.85 4.67 -16.11
N VAL A 154 -6.39 5.55 -16.95
CA VAL A 154 -5.93 6.94 -17.09
C VAL A 154 -5.95 7.72 -15.78
N GLN A 155 -6.86 7.37 -14.87
CA GLN A 155 -7.00 7.96 -13.54
C GLN A 155 -5.74 7.78 -12.67
N LEU A 156 -4.90 6.79 -12.97
CA LEU A 156 -3.67 6.50 -12.25
C LEU A 156 -2.41 6.95 -13.00
N ALA A 157 -2.54 7.47 -14.22
CA ALA A 157 -1.41 7.78 -15.11
C ALA A 157 -0.51 8.93 -14.62
N THR A 158 -0.82 9.56 -13.49
CA THR A 158 -0.02 10.64 -12.88
C THR A 158 0.79 10.16 -11.67
N VAL A 159 0.62 8.90 -11.27
CA VAL A 159 1.39 8.28 -10.19
C VAL A 159 2.74 7.87 -10.75
N ASP A 160 3.82 8.43 -10.21
CA ASP A 160 5.18 8.16 -10.69
C ASP A 160 5.70 6.78 -10.28
N GLU A 161 5.46 6.38 -9.05
CA GLU A 161 5.91 5.10 -8.52
C GLU A 161 5.01 4.66 -7.38
N LEU A 162 4.69 3.37 -7.36
CA LEU A 162 4.07 2.71 -6.22
C LEU A 162 4.80 1.40 -5.95
N ILE A 163 5.48 1.33 -4.81
CA ILE A 163 6.14 0.10 -4.36
C ILE A 163 5.15 -0.72 -3.53
N VAL A 164 4.88 -1.94 -3.98
CA VAL A 164 3.85 -2.82 -3.45
C VAL A 164 4.50 -4.10 -2.90
N PRO A 165 4.79 -4.16 -1.57
CA PRO A 165 5.27 -5.38 -0.94
C PRO A 165 4.13 -6.40 -0.81
N THR A 166 4.37 -7.61 -1.30
CA THR A 166 3.37 -8.69 -1.24
C THR A 166 4.04 -10.06 -1.22
N SER A 167 3.29 -11.06 -0.77
CA SER A 167 3.71 -12.46 -0.84
C SER A 167 3.97 -12.87 -2.28
N TYR A 168 4.99 -13.69 -2.48
CA TYR A 168 5.41 -14.19 -3.78
C TYR A 168 5.35 -15.72 -3.81
N LYS A 169 5.10 -16.28 -5.00
CA LYS A 169 4.91 -17.73 -5.16
C LYS A 169 6.27 -18.44 -5.07
N ALA A 170 6.66 -18.82 -3.85
CA ALA A 170 7.80 -19.70 -3.62
C ALA A 170 7.46 -21.15 -4.03
N MET A 171 8.36 -21.82 -4.76
CA MET A 171 8.20 -23.23 -5.16
C MET A 171 8.93 -24.19 -4.19
N SER A 172 9.87 -23.66 -3.41
CA SER A 172 10.64 -24.32 -2.38
C SER A 172 10.88 -23.38 -1.19
N ASN A 173 11.41 -23.90 -0.07
CA ASN A 173 11.67 -23.09 1.12
C ASN A 173 12.82 -22.07 0.94
N ASP A 174 13.68 -22.30 -0.05
CA ASP A 174 14.82 -21.43 -0.37
C ASP A 174 14.47 -20.36 -1.42
N ASP A 175 13.29 -20.46 -2.03
CA ASP A 175 12.80 -19.44 -2.95
C ASP A 175 12.31 -18.20 -2.20
N PRO A 176 12.33 -17.02 -2.85
CA PRO A 176 11.76 -15.80 -2.30
C PRO A 176 10.28 -15.97 -1.94
N ALA A 177 9.94 -15.76 -0.67
CA ALA A 177 8.56 -15.78 -0.19
C ALA A 177 7.85 -14.43 -0.34
N PHE A 178 8.60 -13.37 -0.67
CA PHE A 178 8.11 -12.00 -0.86
C PHE A 178 8.72 -11.37 -2.11
N ALA A 179 7.99 -10.42 -2.69
CA ALA A 179 8.46 -9.57 -3.77
C ALA A 179 7.99 -8.13 -3.56
N LEU A 180 8.72 -7.20 -4.17
CA LEU A 180 8.26 -5.84 -4.37
C LEU A 180 7.78 -5.71 -5.81
N PHE A 181 6.51 -5.38 -5.98
CA PHE A 181 5.95 -4.99 -7.28
C PHE A 181 6.07 -3.47 -7.37
N VAL A 182 7.00 -2.97 -8.18
CA VAL A 182 7.21 -1.54 -8.38
C VAL A 182 6.41 -1.12 -9.61
N PHE A 183 5.27 -0.50 -9.37
CA PHE A 183 4.43 0.02 -10.43
C PHE A 183 4.95 1.38 -10.88
N TYR A 184 4.96 1.59 -12.20
CA TYR A 184 5.12 2.89 -12.84
C TYR A 184 3.86 3.18 -13.67
N PRO A 185 2.73 3.54 -13.03
CA PRO A 185 1.45 3.75 -13.69
C PRO A 185 1.50 4.72 -14.88
N GLN A 186 2.25 5.82 -14.75
CA GLN A 186 2.48 6.81 -15.80
C GLN A 186 3.16 6.25 -17.05
N ALA A 187 3.91 5.15 -16.92
CA ALA A 187 4.56 4.45 -18.03
C ALA A 187 3.80 3.19 -18.48
N GLY A 188 2.73 2.80 -17.78
CA GLY A 188 2.03 1.54 -18.04
C GLY A 188 2.91 0.31 -17.75
N LEU A 189 3.71 0.34 -16.69
CA LEU A 189 4.68 -0.71 -16.36
C LEU A 189 4.58 -1.20 -14.92
N VAL A 190 5.01 -2.43 -14.69
CA VAL A 190 5.33 -2.96 -13.35
C VAL A 190 6.61 -3.78 -13.41
N GLU A 191 7.48 -3.57 -12.43
CA GLU A 191 8.69 -4.36 -12.23
C GLU A 191 8.51 -5.28 -11.02
N VAL A 192 8.78 -6.57 -11.21
CA VAL A 192 8.69 -7.58 -10.15
C VAL A 192 10.09 -7.87 -9.62
N LEU A 193 10.31 -7.56 -8.34
CA LEU A 193 11.58 -7.69 -7.64
C LEU A 193 11.47 -8.72 -6.49
N PRO A 194 11.73 -10.02 -6.75
CA PRO A 194 11.74 -11.04 -5.71
C PRO A 194 12.82 -10.75 -4.66
N GLN A 195 12.46 -10.85 -3.39
CA GLN A 195 13.36 -10.57 -2.28
C GLN A 195 14.17 -11.82 -1.94
N LYS A 196 15.34 -11.96 -2.58
CA LYS A 196 16.22 -13.16 -2.52
C LYS A 196 16.71 -13.50 -1.12
N TRP A 197 16.66 -12.53 -0.22
CA TRP A 197 17.05 -12.66 1.17
C TRP A 197 15.88 -13.04 2.08
N PHE A 198 14.62 -12.98 1.61
CA PHE A 198 13.43 -13.27 2.39
C PHE A 198 12.82 -14.61 1.96
N THR A 199 13.29 -15.70 2.56
CA THR A 199 12.87 -17.07 2.23
C THR A 199 12.16 -17.73 3.42
N ALA A 200 11.34 -18.74 3.16
CA ALA A 200 10.65 -19.49 4.21
C ALA A 200 11.61 -20.31 5.10
N ALA A 201 12.81 -20.62 4.59
CA ALA A 201 13.87 -21.25 5.38
C ALA A 201 14.44 -20.32 6.47
N GLN A 202 14.42 -19.00 6.24
CA GLN A 202 15.03 -18.01 7.13
C GLN A 202 14.02 -17.21 7.96
N TYR A 203 12.78 -17.07 7.49
CA TYR A 203 11.76 -16.22 8.10
C TYR A 203 10.45 -16.97 8.36
N ARG A 204 9.77 -16.56 9.43
CA ARG A 204 8.42 -17.04 9.75
C ARG A 204 7.40 -16.27 8.94
N VAL A 205 7.21 -16.66 7.68
CA VAL A 205 6.23 -16.05 6.76
C VAL A 205 4.85 -16.02 7.43
N GLY A 206 4.24 -14.83 7.47
CA GLY A 206 2.95 -14.59 8.14
C GLY A 206 3.06 -14.05 9.57
N GLN A 207 4.20 -14.25 10.25
CA GLN A 207 4.57 -13.51 11.46
C GLN A 207 5.58 -12.39 11.17
N GLN A 208 6.39 -12.59 10.13
CA GLN A 208 7.33 -11.63 9.60
C GLN A 208 6.95 -11.37 8.14
N TRP A 209 6.93 -10.10 7.75
CA TRP A 209 6.65 -9.68 6.38
C TRP A 209 7.08 -8.23 6.15
N ILE A 210 7.35 -7.89 4.89
CA ILE A 210 7.65 -6.52 4.49
C ILE A 210 6.35 -5.71 4.52
N THR A 211 6.25 -4.74 5.43
CA THR A 211 5.03 -3.95 5.62
C THR A 211 4.95 -2.79 4.66
N ARG A 212 6.07 -2.12 4.42
CA ARG A 212 6.18 -0.92 3.59
C ARG A 212 7.59 -0.81 3.03
N ALA A 213 7.71 -0.22 1.85
CA ALA A 213 8.96 0.08 1.20
C ALA A 213 8.83 1.36 0.39
N GLY A 214 9.87 2.18 0.39
CA GLY A 214 9.93 3.47 -0.29
C GLY A 214 11.31 3.68 -0.91
N ARG A 215 11.37 4.43 -2.01
CA ARG A 215 12.63 4.79 -2.65
C ARG A 215 13.24 6.02 -1.99
N ASP A 216 14.50 5.91 -1.64
CA ASP A 216 15.26 7.05 -1.16
C ASP A 216 15.58 8.01 -2.33
N PRO A 217 15.24 9.31 -2.23
CA PRO A 217 15.30 10.23 -3.37
C PRO A 217 16.70 10.60 -3.86
N GLU A 218 17.77 10.45 -3.05
CA GLU A 218 19.12 10.80 -3.52
C GLU A 218 19.97 9.58 -3.91
N SER A 219 19.82 8.44 -3.24
CA SER A 219 20.55 7.20 -3.60
C SER A 219 19.78 6.31 -4.58
N HIS A 220 18.47 6.54 -4.73
CA HIS A 220 17.53 5.70 -5.48
C HIS A 220 17.41 4.26 -4.98
N ARG A 221 18.02 3.91 -3.85
CA ARG A 221 17.89 2.60 -3.21
C ARG A 221 16.54 2.46 -2.52
N ILE A 222 16.08 1.23 -2.38
CA ILE A 222 14.82 0.94 -1.68
C ILE A 222 15.11 0.73 -0.20
N VAL A 223 14.40 1.49 0.64
CA VAL A 223 14.35 1.34 2.09
C VAL A 223 13.03 0.67 2.45
N GLY A 224 13.06 -0.33 3.31
CA GLY A 224 11.86 -1.03 3.73
C GLY A 224 11.82 -1.33 5.21
N GLU A 225 10.63 -1.67 5.67
CA GLU A 225 10.38 -2.16 7.03
C GLU A 225 9.84 -3.58 6.95
N CYS A 226 10.43 -4.46 7.74
CA CYS A 226 9.99 -5.83 7.92
C CYS A 226 9.44 -5.98 9.35
N PHE A 227 8.14 -6.23 9.46
CA PHE A 227 7.47 -6.44 10.74
C PHE A 227 8.10 -7.62 11.48
N GLY A 228 8.36 -7.43 12.78
CA GLY A 228 9.01 -8.43 13.62
C GLY A 228 10.49 -8.67 13.29
N VAL A 229 11.14 -7.79 12.50
CA VAL A 229 12.57 -7.90 12.18
C VAL A 229 13.30 -6.56 12.24
N GLY A 230 12.85 -5.53 11.51
CA GLY A 230 13.53 -4.23 11.50
C GLY A 230 13.46 -3.46 10.18
N THR A 231 14.31 -2.44 10.07
CA THR A 231 14.46 -1.58 8.88
C THR A 231 15.65 -2.03 8.05
N PHE A 232 15.47 -2.12 6.74
CA PHE A 232 16.48 -2.60 5.81
C PHE A 232 16.67 -1.66 4.62
N VAL A 233 17.84 -1.80 3.97
CA VAL A 233 18.15 -1.20 2.67
C VAL A 233 18.50 -2.32 1.70
N LEU A 234 17.99 -2.21 0.47
CA LEU A 234 18.28 -3.15 -0.60
C LEU A 234 19.47 -2.70 -1.44
N GLU A 235 20.07 -3.67 -2.14
CA GLU A 235 21.01 -3.45 -3.22
C GLU A 235 20.41 -2.64 -4.37
N GLU A 236 21.27 -2.17 -5.28
CA GLU A 236 20.87 -1.43 -6.50
C GLU A 236 19.90 -2.24 -7.37
N ASP A 237 19.99 -3.57 -7.31
CA ASP A 237 19.08 -4.47 -8.03
C ASP A 237 17.69 -4.60 -7.37
N GLY A 238 17.49 -4.00 -6.19
CA GLY A 238 16.23 -4.05 -5.44
C GLY A 238 15.78 -5.46 -5.02
N CYS A 239 16.65 -6.48 -5.12
CA CYS A 239 16.34 -7.88 -4.86
C CYS A 239 17.16 -8.47 -3.71
N ARG A 240 18.37 -7.96 -3.48
CA ARG A 240 19.25 -8.40 -2.39
C ARG A 240 19.25 -7.40 -1.24
N LEU A 241 19.43 -7.92 -0.03
CA LEU A 241 19.63 -7.12 1.17
C LEU A 241 21.05 -6.57 1.15
N GLU A 242 21.20 -5.25 1.22
CA GLU A 242 22.51 -4.65 1.47
C GLU A 242 22.82 -4.71 2.96
N GLU A 243 21.96 -4.11 3.79
CA GLU A 243 22.14 -4.09 5.23
C GLU A 243 20.83 -3.92 6.00
N TRP A 244 20.87 -4.29 7.29
CA TRP A 244 19.87 -3.90 8.27
C TRP A 244 20.30 -2.60 8.91
N VAL A 245 19.56 -1.54 8.64
CA VAL A 245 19.80 -0.21 9.22
C VAL A 245 19.41 -0.17 10.69
N GLU A 246 18.37 -0.92 11.06
CA GLU A 246 17.94 -1.12 12.43
C GLU A 246 17.34 -2.52 12.57
N ARG A 247 17.75 -3.28 13.58
CA ARG A 247 17.10 -4.55 13.93
C ARG A 247 16.24 -4.37 15.17
N GLY A 248 14.99 -4.82 15.08
CA GLY A 248 14.16 -5.05 16.25
C GLY A 248 14.80 -6.18 17.07
N GLY A 249 15.04 -5.91 18.36
CA GLY A 249 15.49 -6.90 19.33
C GLY A 249 14.39 -7.86 19.73
#